data_AF-A0A925PVQ8-F1
#
_entry.id   AF-A0A925PVQ8-F1
#
_cell.length_a   1.000
_cell.length_b   1.000
_cell.length_c   1.000
_cell.angle_alpha   90.00
_cell.angle_beta   90.00
_cell.angle_gamma   90.00
#
_symmetry.space_group_name_H-M   'P 1'
#
loop_
_entity.id
_entity.type
_entity.pdbx_description
1 polymer ?
#
loop_
_entity_poly.entity_id
_entity_poly.type
_entity_poly.pdbx_seq_one_letter_code
_entity_poly.pdbx_strand_id
1 'polypeptide(L)'
;MIRGRTPLLLVFIVAALAMALGMDRNLGVYDEGVILTGAMRVAAGDVPHGDFYANYGPGQFYVVAALFKLFGQYAIAERAYDTLVRAGIVAMCYGIAAGVAHRRIALAAAAAVFLWLYGLGYYGYPMLPVTLLSLAAAALVQPSLAGTGSA
;
A
#
# COMPACT_ATOMS: atom_id res chain seq x y z
N MET A 1 -15.93 -4.72 13.51
CA MET A 1 -15.19 -6.01 13.49
C MET A 1 -15.07 -6.48 12.04
N ILE A 2 -13.85 -6.76 11.56
CA ILE A 2 -13.66 -7.34 10.22
C ILE A 2 -14.27 -8.75 10.22
N ARG A 3 -15.37 -8.94 9.49
CA ARG A 3 -16.17 -10.16 9.54
C ARG A 3 -15.64 -11.18 8.52
N GLY A 4 -14.90 -12.17 9.02
CA GLY A 4 -14.36 -13.30 8.23
C GLY A 4 -13.00 -13.01 7.58
N ARG A 5 -12.00 -13.86 7.86
CA ARG A 5 -10.65 -13.75 7.29
C ARG A 5 -10.60 -14.16 5.82
N THR A 6 -11.38 -15.16 5.42
CA THR A 6 -11.42 -15.69 4.06
C THR A 6 -11.84 -14.66 3.00
N PRO A 7 -12.97 -13.93 3.13
CA PRO A 7 -13.35 -12.95 2.11
C PRO A 7 -12.36 -11.78 2.01
N LEU A 8 -11.75 -11.38 3.13
CA LEU A 8 -10.70 -10.37 3.17
C LEU A 8 -9.47 -10.81 2.35
N LEU A 9 -9.00 -12.04 2.58
CA LEU A 9 -7.88 -12.63 1.84
C LEU A 9 -8.20 -12.78 0.35
N LEU A 10 -9.43 -13.19 0.00
CA LEU A 10 -9.84 -13.28 -1.40
C LEU A 10 -9.81 -11.91 -2.10
N VAL A 11 -10.33 -10.87 -1.45
CA VAL A 11 -10.27 -9.49 -1.98
C VAL A 11 -8.82 -9.05 -2.17
N PHE A 12 -7.95 -9.31 -1.19
CA PHE A 12 -6.53 -9.03 -1.29
C PHE A 12 -5.87 -9.74 -2.47
N ILE A 13 -6.05 -11.06 -2.59
CA ILE A 13 -5.42 -11.89 -3.64
C ILE A 13 -5.92 -11.45 -5.02
N VAL A 14 -7.22 -11.26 -5.19
CA VAL A 14 -7.80 -10.83 -6.48
C VAL A 14 -7.27 -9.45 -6.87
N ALA A 15 -7.22 -8.50 -5.94
CA ALA A 15 -6.67 -7.17 -6.20
C ALA A 15 -5.19 -7.21 -6.57
N ALA A 16 -4.38 -7.96 -5.80
CA ALA A 16 -2.95 -8.12 -6.05
C ALA A 16 -2.67 -8.75 -7.42
N LEU A 17 -3.37 -9.84 -7.76
CA LEU A 17 -3.22 -10.51 -9.05
C LEU A 17 -3.65 -9.60 -10.21
N ALA A 18 -4.78 -8.92 -10.09
CA ALA A 18 -5.26 -8.03 -11.14
C ALA A 18 -4.31 -6.84 -11.38
N MET A 19 -3.81 -6.21 -10.31
CA MET A 19 -2.82 -5.13 -10.40
C MET A 19 -1.47 -5.62 -10.93
N ALA A 20 -1.03 -6.81 -10.54
CA ALA A 20 0.22 -7.40 -11.04
C ALA A 20 0.14 -7.72 -12.55
N LEU A 21 -0.99 -8.26 -13.01
CA LEU A 21 -1.22 -8.55 -14.43
C LEU A 21 -1.37 -7.29 -15.29
N GLY A 22 -1.96 -6.24 -14.71
CA GLY A 22 -2.14 -4.93 -15.36
C GLY A 22 -0.99 -3.95 -15.15
N MET A 23 0.13 -4.40 -14.59
CA MET A 23 1.27 -3.55 -14.29
C MET A 23 1.86 -2.97 -15.58
N ASP A 24 2.13 -1.66 -15.59
CA ASP A 24 2.85 -1.02 -16.69
C ASP A 24 4.21 -1.69 -16.87
N ARG A 25 4.72 -1.75 -18.10
CA ARG A 25 6.04 -2.32 -18.40
C ARG A 25 7.11 -1.26 -18.59
N ASN A 26 6.70 0.00 -18.73
CA ASN A 26 7.59 1.14 -18.86
C ASN A 26 7.92 1.70 -17.48
N LEU A 27 9.13 2.22 -17.33
CA LEU A 27 9.59 2.85 -16.09
C LEU A 27 9.12 4.30 -16.02
N GLY A 28 8.52 4.70 -14.90
CA GLY A 28 8.19 6.09 -14.63
C GLY A 28 9.45 6.89 -14.34
N VAL A 29 10.01 7.57 -15.35
CA VAL A 29 11.32 8.25 -15.24
C VAL A 29 11.36 9.28 -14.11
N TYR A 30 10.24 9.96 -13.84
CA TYR A 30 10.19 11.02 -12.83
C TYR A 30 9.82 10.47 -11.44
N ASP A 31 8.52 10.29 -11.15
CA ASP A 31 8.06 9.98 -9.79
C ASP A 31 8.61 8.66 -9.24
N GLU A 32 8.55 7.60 -10.04
CA GLU A 32 9.11 6.30 -9.66
C GLU A 32 10.65 6.35 -9.62
N GLY A 33 11.27 7.03 -10.59
CA GLY A 33 12.71 7.25 -10.64
C GLY A 33 13.29 7.92 -9.38
N VAL A 34 12.58 8.90 -8.81
CA VAL A 34 12.97 9.54 -7.53
C VAL A 34 13.05 8.51 -6.40
N ILE A 35 12.09 7.60 -6.32
CA ILE A 35 12.03 6.56 -5.28
C ILE A 35 13.13 5.52 -5.49
N LEU A 36 13.27 5.02 -6.73
CA LEU A 36 14.26 4.01 -7.06
C LEU A 36 15.69 4.53 -6.84
N THR A 37 16.01 5.72 -7.34
CA THR A 37 17.35 6.31 -7.18
C THR A 37 17.65 6.66 -5.72
N GLY A 38 16.69 7.23 -4.98
CA GLY A 38 16.83 7.46 -3.55
C GLY A 38 17.08 6.17 -2.77
N ALA A 39 16.36 5.09 -3.10
CA ALA A 39 16.58 3.78 -2.50
C ALA A 39 17.94 3.15 -2.86
N MET A 40 18.45 3.36 -4.09
CA MET A 40 19.81 2.95 -4.46
C MET A 40 20.87 3.66 -3.62
N ARG A 41 20.70 4.97 -3.38
CA ARG A 41 21.59 5.76 -2.53
C ARG A 41 21.56 5.28 -1.08
N VAL A 42 20.37 5.04 -0.53
CA VAL A 42 20.21 4.47 0.82
C VAL A 42 20.83 3.07 0.90
N ALA A 43 20.68 2.25 -0.13
CA ALA A 43 21.32 0.93 -0.17
C ALA A 43 22.85 1.02 -0.17
N ALA A 44 23.42 2.09 -0.73
CA ALA A 44 24.84 2.40 -0.73
C ALA A 44 25.34 3.06 0.57
N GLY A 45 24.44 3.45 1.49
CA GLY A 45 24.79 3.99 2.80
C GLY A 45 24.40 5.45 3.05
N ASP A 46 23.84 6.14 2.05
CA ASP A 46 23.42 7.54 2.19
C ASP A 46 22.15 7.67 3.05
N VAL A 47 22.05 8.77 3.81
CA VAL A 47 20.92 9.10 4.67
C VAL A 47 20.01 10.14 3.99
N PRO A 48 18.70 9.87 3.78
CA PRO A 48 17.77 10.86 3.21
C PRO A 48 17.68 12.12 4.08
N HIS A 49 17.62 13.29 3.45
CA HIS A 49 17.68 14.62 4.08
C HIS A 49 19.04 14.99 4.72
N GLY A 50 19.97 14.05 4.87
CA GLY A 50 21.34 14.31 5.32
C GLY A 50 22.33 14.39 4.15
N ASP A 51 22.45 13.30 3.39
CA ASP A 51 23.41 13.16 2.29
C ASP A 51 22.81 13.48 0.92
N PHE A 52 21.48 13.55 0.84
CA PHE A 52 20.78 13.95 -0.36
C PHE A 52 19.41 14.56 -0.08
N TYR A 53 18.99 15.42 -1.01
CA TYR A 53 17.67 16.02 -0.98
C TYR A 53 16.59 14.97 -1.29
N ALA A 54 15.58 14.90 -0.44
CA ALA A 54 14.42 14.02 -0.59
C ALA A 54 13.13 14.82 -0.41
N ASN A 55 12.22 14.73 -1.41
CA ASN A 55 10.91 15.39 -1.38
C ASN A 55 9.92 14.73 -0.41
N TYR A 56 10.16 13.47 -0.08
CA TYR A 56 9.25 12.63 0.70
C TYR A 56 9.91 12.19 2.00
N GLY A 57 9.10 11.73 2.95
CA GLY A 57 9.61 11.16 4.20
C GLY A 57 10.53 9.96 3.96
N PRO A 58 11.50 9.73 4.87
CA PRO A 58 12.59 8.76 4.64
C PRO A 58 12.13 7.30 4.56
N GLY A 59 10.99 6.96 5.16
CA GLY A 59 10.53 5.58 5.32
C GLY A 59 10.42 4.79 4.01
N GLN A 60 9.90 5.42 2.95
CA GLN A 60 9.77 4.74 1.65
C GLN A 60 11.12 4.33 1.08
N PHE A 61 12.12 5.22 1.12
CA PHE A 61 13.46 4.93 0.60
C PHE A 61 14.11 3.78 1.36
N TYR A 62 13.96 3.74 2.69
CA TYR A 62 14.50 2.65 3.50
C TYR A 62 13.83 1.30 3.23
N VAL A 63 12.51 1.27 3.06
CA VAL A 63 11.79 0.02 2.73
C VAL A 63 12.24 -0.50 1.37
N VAL A 64 12.28 0.34 0.34
CA VAL A 64 12.71 -0.08 -1.01
C VAL A 64 14.20 -0.43 -1.02
N ALA A 65 15.05 0.27 -0.29
CA ALA A 65 16.47 -0.08 -0.15
C ALA A 65 16.67 -1.45 0.50
N ALA A 66 15.85 -1.81 1.50
CA ALA A 66 15.86 -3.14 2.09
C ALA A 66 15.47 -4.21 1.07
N LEU A 67 14.44 -3.96 0.25
CA LEU A 67 14.06 -4.86 -0.85
C LEU A 67 15.19 -5.00 -1.88
N PHE A 68 15.89 -3.93 -2.21
CA PHE A 68 17.06 -3.98 -3.09
C PHE A 68 18.21 -4.81 -2.54
N LYS A 69 18.44 -4.80 -1.22
CA LYS A 69 19.44 -5.66 -0.58
C LYS A 69 19.06 -7.15 -0.64
N LEU A 70 17.75 -7.46 -0.62
CA LEU A 70 17.25 -8.84 -0.64
C LEU A 70 17.12 -9.43 -2.05
N PHE A 71 16.64 -8.64 -3.00
CA PHE A 71 16.24 -9.10 -4.32
C PHE A 71 17.06 -8.49 -5.47
N GLY A 72 17.94 -7.53 -5.18
CA GLY A 72 18.66 -6.73 -6.17
C GLY A 72 17.93 -5.43 -6.55
N GLN A 73 18.66 -4.53 -7.21
CA GLN A 73 18.17 -3.19 -7.62
C GLN A 73 17.31 -3.27 -8.89
N TYR A 74 16.16 -3.95 -8.78
CA TYR A 74 15.21 -4.08 -9.88
C TYR A 74 13.91 -3.32 -9.56
N ALA A 75 13.40 -2.55 -10.52
CA ALA A 75 12.12 -1.84 -10.38
C ALA A 75 10.96 -2.77 -10.00
N ILE A 76 10.99 -4.03 -10.46
CA ILE A 76 9.96 -5.02 -10.11
C ILE A 76 9.89 -5.32 -8.61
N ALA A 77 10.99 -5.17 -7.86
CA ALA A 77 10.98 -5.38 -6.40
C ALA A 77 10.17 -4.29 -5.69
N GLU A 78 10.35 -3.04 -6.13
CA GLU A 78 9.57 -1.89 -5.67
C GLU A 78 8.10 -2.04 -6.07
N ARG A 79 7.83 -2.35 -7.34
CA ARG A 79 6.46 -2.48 -7.85
C ARG A 79 5.68 -3.63 -7.23
N ALA A 80 6.35 -4.73 -6.91
CA ALA A 80 5.75 -5.83 -6.17
C ALA A 80 5.31 -5.37 -4.78
N TYR A 81 6.16 -4.61 -4.08
CA TYR A 81 5.80 -4.00 -2.80
C TYR A 81 4.63 -3.01 -2.93
N ASP A 82 4.68 -2.06 -3.86
CA ASP A 82 3.59 -1.11 -4.12
C ASP A 82 2.26 -1.82 -4.42
N THR A 83 2.30 -2.87 -5.25
CA THR A 83 1.14 -3.71 -5.57
C THR A 83 0.54 -4.38 -4.34
N LEU A 84 1.38 -4.95 -3.48
CA LEU A 84 0.94 -5.57 -2.23
C LEU A 84 0.33 -4.54 -1.26
N VAL A 85 0.91 -3.34 -1.19
CA VAL A 85 0.38 -2.24 -0.38
C VAL A 85 -1.00 -1.81 -0.88
N ARG A 86 -1.17 -1.60 -2.20
CA ARG A 86 -2.47 -1.24 -2.79
C ARG A 86 -3.52 -2.31 -2.57
N ALA A 87 -3.18 -3.59 -2.78
CA ALA A 87 -4.06 -4.70 -2.48
C ALA A 87 -4.46 -4.73 -0.99
N GLY A 88 -3.52 -4.42 -0.10
CA GLY A 88 -3.76 -4.23 1.32
C GLY A 88 -4.79 -3.13 1.59
N ILE A 89 -4.68 -1.98 0.92
CA ILE A 89 -5.65 -0.86 1.06
C ILE A 89 -7.05 -1.32 0.63
N VAL A 90 -7.17 -1.98 -0.52
CA VAL A 90 -8.46 -2.51 -1.03
C VAL A 90 -9.08 -3.47 -0.02
N ALA A 91 -8.28 -4.41 0.51
CA ALA A 91 -8.73 -5.37 1.50
C ALA A 91 -9.15 -4.69 2.81
N MET A 92 -8.37 -3.73 3.32
CA MET A 92 -8.70 -3.00 4.55
C MET A 92 -10.00 -2.20 4.39
N CYS A 93 -10.19 -1.51 3.27
CA CYS A 93 -11.43 -0.81 2.97
C CYS A 93 -12.63 -1.77 2.94
N TYR A 94 -12.47 -2.95 2.30
CA TYR A 94 -13.48 -4.00 2.35
C TYR A 94 -13.79 -4.44 3.79
N GLY A 95 -12.76 -4.73 4.58
CA GLY A 95 -12.90 -5.23 5.95
C GLY A 95 -13.60 -4.25 6.88
N ILE A 96 -13.27 -2.96 6.76
CA ILE A 96 -13.93 -1.87 7.50
C ILE A 96 -15.40 -1.75 7.07
N ALA A 97 -15.68 -1.69 5.77
CA ALA A 97 -17.04 -1.55 5.25
C ALA A 97 -17.92 -2.78 5.58
N ALA A 98 -17.36 -3.98 5.51
CA ALA A 98 -18.06 -5.22 5.88
C ALA A 98 -18.38 -5.31 7.38
N GLY A 99 -17.72 -4.50 8.21
CA GLY A 99 -18.01 -4.37 9.63
C GLY A 99 -19.26 -3.53 9.95
N VAL A 100 -19.73 -2.69 9.02
CA VAL A 100 -20.80 -1.70 9.26
C VAL A 100 -21.93 -1.72 8.22
N ALA A 101 -21.72 -2.33 7.05
CA ALA A 101 -22.67 -2.35 5.95
C ALA A 101 -22.91 -3.77 5.41
N HIS A 102 -23.95 -3.91 4.57
CA HIS A 102 -24.23 -5.17 3.89
C HIS A 102 -23.07 -5.56 2.93
N ARG A 103 -22.81 -6.87 2.78
CA ARG A 103 -21.69 -7.40 1.99
C ARG A 103 -21.57 -6.82 0.58
N ARG A 104 -22.71 -6.57 -0.09
CA ARG A 104 -22.73 -5.97 -1.45
C ARG A 104 -22.17 -4.54 -1.46
N ILE A 105 -22.48 -3.74 -0.45
CA ILE A 105 -21.97 -2.37 -0.31
C ILE A 105 -20.46 -2.41 -0.03
N ALA A 106 -20.01 -3.31 0.85
CA ALA A 106 -18.60 -3.49 1.14
C ALA A 106 -17.79 -3.90 -0.12
N LEU A 107 -18.34 -4.79 -0.93
CA LEU A 107 -17.73 -5.19 -2.21
C LEU A 107 -17.72 -4.03 -3.22
N ALA A 108 -18.79 -3.25 -3.32
CA ALA A 108 -18.84 -2.07 -4.19
C ALA A 108 -17.81 -1.02 -3.78
N ALA A 109 -17.67 -0.76 -2.47
CA ALA A 109 -16.65 0.15 -1.94
C ALA A 109 -15.23 -0.36 -2.26
N ALA A 110 -14.97 -1.65 -2.06
CA ALA A 110 -13.69 -2.26 -2.41
C ALA A 110 -13.39 -2.17 -3.92
N ALA A 111 -14.39 -2.42 -4.76
CA ALA A 111 -14.26 -2.30 -6.21
C ALA A 111 -13.97 -0.85 -6.64
N ALA A 112 -14.62 0.14 -6.05
CA ALA A 112 -14.36 1.55 -6.32
C ALA A 112 -12.92 1.93 -5.95
N VAL A 113 -12.45 1.52 -4.76
CA VAL A 113 -11.07 1.76 -4.32
C VAL A 113 -10.07 1.04 -5.23
N PHE A 114 -10.35 -0.22 -5.60
CA PHE A 114 -9.52 -0.98 -6.53
C PHE A 114 -9.39 -0.27 -7.88
N LEU A 115 -10.52 0.12 -8.49
CA LEU A 115 -10.52 0.79 -9.79
C LEU A 115 -9.77 2.13 -9.73
N TRP A 116 -9.95 2.89 -8.65
CA TRP A 116 -9.21 4.12 -8.42
C TRP A 116 -7.70 3.87 -8.36
N LEU A 117 -7.26 2.96 -7.51
CA LEU A 117 -5.84 2.66 -7.33
C LEU A 117 -5.21 2.00 -8.56
N TYR A 118 -5.97 1.21 -9.31
CA TYR A 118 -5.54 0.61 -10.57
C TYR A 118 -5.33 1.68 -11.65
N GLY A 119 -6.20 2.69 -11.70
CA GLY A 119 -6.15 3.76 -12.71
C GLY A 119 -5.06 4.81 -12.53
N LEU A 120 -4.36 4.85 -11.38
CA LEU A 120 -3.37 5.90 -11.08
C LEU A 120 -2.12 5.84 -11.99
N GLY A 121 -1.70 4.66 -12.42
CA GLY A 121 -0.60 4.51 -13.40
C GLY A 121 0.82 4.90 -12.95
N TYR A 122 1.02 5.30 -11.69
CA TYR A 122 2.34 5.57 -11.10
C TYR A 122 2.64 4.61 -9.93
N TYR A 123 3.91 4.30 -9.70
CA TYR A 123 4.40 3.34 -8.70
C TYR A 123 5.30 4.01 -7.65
N GLY A 124 5.40 3.38 -6.48
CA GLY A 124 6.31 3.81 -5.41
C GLY A 124 5.89 5.04 -4.64
N TYR A 125 4.64 5.46 -4.79
CA TYR A 125 4.16 6.69 -4.18
C TYR A 125 4.09 6.56 -2.64
N PRO A 126 4.87 7.35 -1.87
CA PRO A 126 5.02 7.15 -0.41
C PRO A 126 3.73 7.27 0.40
N MET A 127 2.69 7.92 -0.14
CA MET A 127 1.39 8.07 0.54
C MET A 127 0.64 6.75 0.70
N LEU A 128 0.88 5.76 -0.16
CA LEU A 128 0.14 4.50 -0.17
C LEU A 128 0.41 3.64 1.07
N PRO A 129 1.67 3.34 1.45
CA PRO A 129 1.90 2.60 2.70
C PRO A 129 1.41 3.36 3.92
N VAL A 130 1.50 4.70 3.94
CA VAL A 130 0.94 5.52 5.02
C VAL A 130 -0.57 5.38 5.11
N THR A 131 -1.26 5.37 3.97
CA THR A 131 -2.71 5.13 3.90
C THR A 131 -3.07 3.74 4.44
N LEU A 132 -2.34 2.71 4.03
CA LEU A 132 -2.55 1.34 4.52
C LEU A 132 -2.38 1.26 6.04
N LEU A 133 -1.28 1.81 6.56
CA LEU A 133 -1.01 1.84 8.00
C LEU A 133 -2.06 2.64 8.77
N SER A 134 -2.56 3.75 8.20
CA SER A 134 -3.62 4.56 8.80
C SER A 134 -4.94 3.81 8.86
N LEU A 135 -5.31 3.07 7.80
CA LEU A 135 -6.48 2.20 7.79
C LEU A 135 -6.34 1.04 8.78
N ALA A 136 -5.15 0.44 8.88
CA ALA A 136 -4.87 -0.60 9.86
C ALA A 136 -4.98 -0.06 11.30
N ALA A 137 -4.40 1.11 11.58
CA ALA A 137 -4.53 1.78 12.87
C ALA A 137 -6.00 2.08 13.22
N ALA A 138 -6.77 2.62 12.27
CA ALA A 138 -8.20 2.87 12.47
C ALA A 138 -8.97 1.57 12.78
N ALA A 139 -8.70 0.49 12.05
CA ALA A 139 -9.34 -0.81 12.29
C ALA A 139 -9.00 -1.41 13.67
N LEU A 140 -7.79 -1.16 14.18
CA LEU A 140 -7.35 -1.60 15.51
C LEU A 140 -7.95 -0.77 16.65
N VAL A 141 -8.16 0.53 16.44
CA VAL A 141 -8.71 1.46 17.46
C VAL A 141 -10.24 1.43 17.51
N GLN A 142 -10.92 1.03 16.44
CA GLN A 142 -12.39 0.96 16.40
C GLN A 142 -13.04 0.21 17.59
N PRO A 143 -12.57 -0.97 18.02
CA PRO A 143 -13.14 -1.69 19.17
C PRO A 143 -13.02 -0.94 20.50
N SER A 144 -11.94 -0.19 20.74
CA SER A 144 -11.76 0.57 21.97
C SER A 144 -12.68 1.78 22.06
N LEU A 145 -13.06 2.36 20.92
CA LEU A 145 -14.01 3.47 20.87
C LEU A 145 -15.47 3.02 21.03
N ALA A 146 -15.78 1.76 20.68
CA ALA A 146 -17.11 1.19 20.88
C ALA A 146 -17.40 0.81 22.35
N GLY A 147 -16.40 0.91 23.24
CA GLY A 147 -16.41 0.45 24.63
C GLY A 147 -16.71 1.51 25.71
N THR A 148 -17.46 2.57 25.40
CA THR A 148 -17.90 3.58 26.41
C THR A 148 -19.40 3.86 26.30
N GLY A 149 -20.23 2.81 26.34
CA GLY A 149 -21.69 2.88 26.23
C GLY A 149 -22.44 2.12 27.32
N SER A 150 -21.88 2.03 28.52
CA SER A 150 -22.58 1.46 29.69
C SER A 150 -22.27 2.25 30.95
N ALA A 151 -23.06 3.29 31.19
CA ALA A 151 -23.39 3.86 32.49
C ALA A 151 -24.83 4.37 32.41
#